data_AF-A0A818MB26-F1
#
_entry.id   AF-A0A818MB26-F1
#
_cell.length_a   1.000
_cell.length_b   1.000
_cell.length_c   1.000
_cell.angle_alpha   90.00
_cell.angle_beta   90.00
_cell.angle_gamma   90.00
#
_symmetry.space_group_name_H-M   'P 1'
#
loop_
_entity.id
_entity.type
_entity.pdbx_description
1 polymer ?
#
loop_
_entity_poly.entity_id
_entity_poly.type
_entity_poly.pdbx_seq_one_letter_code
_entity_poly.pdbx_strand_id
1 'polypeptide(L)'
;MRTCLLKQWDMDDMQREHVRTTKAISIGVYGWRKRCLYCLLIFLTLIVFINLCLTFWLSVALGLHWGSLGPISIFKNHVIFRSPVVFKDGLIANKISSGDQSLNIQSDKSVQIQSGSEYKHSKLTIDQHGIHANCEQFQINDRTGSKLVAIDSSQIQVYTDDLSIISEKKRLELPNLVTNSITSDKNLSLSADEGRLILSSNSNIDISARQTLDFVANDIVIKAHTIRLQNEHIYFEKLRFFDRAKAPIVARSSQSYSVCICENGLVFAAIDCRQHAFDCRE
;
A
#
# COMPACT_ATOMS: atom_id res chain seq x y z
N MET A 1 -45.97 133.78 -41.21
CA MET A 1 -44.59 133.84 -40.70
C MET A 1 -44.47 132.85 -39.55
N ARG A 2 -43.51 131.92 -39.65
CA ARG A 2 -42.95 131.02 -38.62
C ARG A 2 -43.84 129.97 -37.94
N THR A 3 -43.46 128.74 -38.28
CA THR A 3 -43.72 127.40 -37.73
C THR A 3 -43.76 127.25 -36.21
N CYS A 4 -44.60 126.35 -35.72
CA CYS A 4 -44.36 125.52 -34.53
C CYS A 4 -44.85 124.09 -34.77
N LEU A 5 -43.91 123.15 -34.66
CA LEU A 5 -44.06 121.71 -34.53
C LEU A 5 -44.50 121.36 -33.10
N LEU A 6 -45.20 120.23 -32.91
CA LEU A 6 -45.06 119.28 -31.78
C LEU A 6 -46.05 118.12 -32.04
N LYS A 7 -45.58 117.01 -32.63
CA LYS A 7 -45.01 115.81 -31.99
C LYS A 7 -46.12 114.78 -31.67
N GLN A 8 -46.41 114.00 -32.70
CA GLN A 8 -47.21 112.79 -32.69
C GLN A 8 -46.59 111.80 -31.69
N TRP A 9 -47.38 111.38 -30.70
CA TRP A 9 -47.03 110.24 -29.85
C TRP A 9 -47.30 108.97 -30.64
N ASP A 10 -46.25 108.18 -30.84
CA ASP A 10 -46.26 106.94 -31.61
C ASP A 10 -46.60 105.76 -30.69
N MET A 11 -47.50 104.88 -31.17
CA MET A 11 -48.04 103.73 -30.46
C MET A 11 -47.03 102.56 -30.34
N ASP A 12 -45.77 102.78 -30.74
CA ASP A 12 -44.68 101.79 -30.74
C ASP A 12 -43.92 101.69 -29.41
N ASP A 13 -44.04 102.66 -28.51
CA ASP A 13 -43.29 102.65 -27.23
C ASP A 13 -44.02 101.91 -26.09
N MET A 14 -45.36 101.81 -26.12
CA MET A 14 -46.10 100.97 -25.15
C MET A 14 -46.00 99.46 -25.43
N GLN A 15 -45.74 99.05 -26.68
CA GLN A 15 -45.54 97.62 -27.01
C GLN A 15 -44.15 97.11 -26.60
N ARG A 16 -43.14 97.97 -26.47
CA ARG A 16 -41.76 97.54 -26.17
C ARG A 16 -41.49 97.20 -24.70
N GLU A 17 -42.22 97.76 -23.74
CA GLU A 17 -42.03 97.41 -22.32
C GLU A 17 -42.77 96.13 -21.89
N HIS A 18 -43.98 95.86 -22.43
CA HIS A 18 -44.71 94.62 -22.13
C HIS A 18 -44.08 93.37 -22.76
N VAL A 19 -43.40 93.50 -23.90
CA VAL A 19 -42.73 92.38 -24.59
C VAL A 19 -41.40 91.99 -23.94
N ARG A 20 -40.70 92.92 -23.28
CA ARG A 20 -39.45 92.60 -22.56
C ARG A 20 -39.69 91.90 -21.21
N THR A 21 -40.76 92.27 -20.50
CA THR A 21 -41.05 91.71 -19.17
C THR A 21 -41.70 90.32 -19.23
N THR A 22 -42.47 89.99 -20.28
CA THR A 22 -43.06 88.64 -20.43
C THR A 22 -42.08 87.62 -21.01
N LYS A 23 -41.12 88.00 -21.87
CA LYS A 23 -40.07 87.07 -22.34
C LYS A 23 -39.02 86.77 -21.27
N ALA A 24 -38.83 87.63 -20.28
CA ALA A 24 -37.87 87.38 -19.19
C ALA A 24 -38.41 86.42 -18.11
N ILE A 25 -39.73 86.26 -17.96
CA ILE A 25 -40.31 85.48 -16.85
C ILE A 25 -40.90 84.13 -17.32
N SER A 26 -41.23 83.93 -18.61
CA SER A 26 -41.72 82.65 -19.12
C SER A 26 -40.65 81.74 -19.76
N ILE A 27 -39.36 82.12 -19.70
CA ILE A 27 -38.22 81.29 -20.17
C ILE A 27 -37.41 80.69 -19.02
N GLY A 28 -37.66 81.11 -17.77
CA GLY A 28 -36.99 80.56 -16.58
C GLY A 28 -37.61 79.29 -16.01
N VAL A 29 -38.95 79.21 -15.91
CA VAL A 29 -39.59 78.22 -15.00
C VAL A 29 -40.07 76.95 -15.72
N TYR A 30 -40.49 77.02 -16.99
CA TYR A 30 -40.93 75.82 -17.73
C TYR A 30 -39.77 75.01 -18.34
N GLY A 31 -38.61 75.65 -18.54
CA GLY A 31 -37.37 74.99 -18.99
C GLY A 31 -36.60 74.29 -17.87
N TRP A 32 -36.67 74.82 -16.64
CA TRP A 32 -35.94 74.28 -15.48
C TRP A 32 -36.43 72.90 -15.05
N ARG A 33 -37.74 72.60 -15.13
CA ARG A 33 -38.26 71.25 -14.85
C ARG A 33 -37.72 70.20 -15.83
N LYS A 34 -37.66 70.52 -17.13
CA LYS A 34 -37.07 69.62 -18.13
C LYS A 34 -35.57 69.45 -17.91
N ARG A 35 -34.84 70.52 -17.63
CA ARG A 35 -33.40 70.47 -17.30
C ARG A 35 -33.12 69.68 -16.03
N CYS A 36 -33.96 69.81 -14.99
CA CYS A 36 -33.86 69.03 -13.76
C CYS A 36 -34.11 67.54 -14.02
N LEU A 37 -35.08 67.20 -14.86
CA LEU A 37 -35.34 65.81 -15.28
C LEU A 37 -34.17 65.24 -16.09
N TYR A 38 -33.57 66.02 -17.01
CA TYR A 38 -32.35 65.60 -17.72
C TYR A 38 -31.15 65.44 -16.78
N CYS A 39 -30.96 66.35 -15.81
CA CYS A 39 -29.92 66.20 -14.79
C CYS A 39 -30.11 64.96 -13.93
N LEU A 40 -31.35 64.67 -13.50
CA LEU A 40 -31.69 63.48 -12.73
C LEU A 40 -31.47 62.21 -13.54
N LEU A 41 -31.82 62.20 -14.83
CA LEU A 41 -31.61 61.07 -15.73
C LEU A 41 -30.11 60.82 -15.97
N ILE A 42 -29.32 61.87 -16.19
CA ILE A 42 -27.86 61.78 -16.32
C ILE A 42 -27.24 61.24 -15.02
N PHE A 43 -27.69 61.76 -13.87
CA PHE A 43 -27.24 61.31 -12.56
C PHE A 43 -27.57 59.83 -12.32
N LEU A 44 -28.79 59.40 -12.67
CA LEU A 44 -29.22 58.01 -12.54
C LEU A 44 -28.43 57.08 -13.48
N THR A 45 -28.15 57.53 -14.70
CA THR A 45 -27.28 56.81 -15.65
C THR A 45 -25.86 56.67 -15.10
N LEU A 46 -25.34 57.73 -14.48
CA LEU A 46 -24.00 57.74 -13.88
C LEU A 46 -23.92 56.80 -12.67
N ILE A 47 -24.95 56.75 -11.82
CA ILE A 47 -25.05 55.77 -10.73
C ILE A 47 -25.01 54.34 -11.28
N VAL A 48 -25.79 54.06 -12.34
CA VAL A 48 -25.79 52.73 -12.98
C VAL A 48 -24.39 52.40 -13.50
N PHE A 49 -23.71 53.34 -14.16
CA PHE A 49 -22.36 53.13 -14.67
C PHE A 49 -21.35 52.85 -13.55
N ILE A 50 -21.39 53.62 -12.46
CA ILE A 50 -20.53 53.38 -11.28
C ILE A 50 -20.81 52.00 -10.68
N ASN A 51 -22.08 51.61 -10.54
CA ASN A 51 -22.44 50.29 -10.04
C ASN A 51 -21.92 49.16 -10.95
N LEU A 52 -21.96 49.34 -12.26
CA LEU A 52 -21.38 48.39 -13.21
C LEU A 52 -19.86 48.31 -13.07
N CYS A 53 -19.17 49.45 -12.97
CA CYS A 53 -17.73 49.49 -12.72
C CYS A 53 -17.36 48.82 -11.39
N LEU A 54 -18.13 49.05 -10.34
CA LEU A 54 -17.90 48.46 -9.02
C LEU A 54 -18.18 46.96 -9.02
N THR A 55 -19.19 46.50 -9.76
CA THR A 55 -19.48 45.08 -9.99
C THR A 55 -18.33 44.41 -10.77
N PHE A 56 -17.83 45.07 -11.80
CA PHE A 56 -16.67 44.58 -12.57
C PHE A 56 -15.42 44.52 -11.70
N TRP A 57 -15.14 45.58 -10.94
CA TRP A 57 -14.03 45.64 -10.01
C TRP A 57 -14.11 44.54 -8.95
N LEU A 58 -15.28 44.34 -8.34
CA LEU A 58 -15.50 43.29 -7.36
C LEU A 58 -15.31 41.90 -7.99
N SER A 59 -15.76 41.69 -9.23
CA SER A 59 -15.54 40.44 -9.96
C SER A 59 -14.04 40.16 -10.16
N VAL A 60 -13.24 41.19 -10.47
CA VAL A 60 -11.78 41.09 -10.57
C VAL A 60 -11.14 40.86 -9.19
N ALA A 61 -11.57 41.58 -8.15
CA ALA A 61 -11.06 41.45 -6.79
C ALA A 61 -11.36 40.08 -6.17
N LEU A 62 -12.48 39.46 -6.54
CA LEU A 62 -12.85 38.09 -6.17
C LEU A 62 -12.15 37.02 -7.04
N GLY A 63 -11.36 37.42 -8.04
CA GLY A 63 -10.65 36.50 -8.93
C GLY A 63 -11.58 35.71 -9.86
N LEU A 64 -12.79 36.21 -10.13
CA LEU A 64 -13.78 35.61 -11.01
C LEU A 64 -13.53 36.09 -12.45
N HIS A 65 -12.56 35.48 -13.12
CA HIS A 65 -12.36 35.69 -14.55
C HIS A 65 -13.32 34.81 -15.35
N TRP A 66 -13.73 35.23 -16.54
CA TRP A 66 -14.74 34.56 -17.38
C TRP A 66 -14.34 33.15 -17.89
N GLY A 67 -13.21 32.63 -17.44
CA GLY A 67 -12.76 31.24 -17.65
C GLY A 67 -12.14 30.57 -16.42
N SER A 68 -12.12 31.20 -15.25
CA SER A 68 -11.54 30.63 -14.02
C SER A 68 -12.19 31.27 -12.78
N LEU A 69 -12.80 30.45 -11.93
CA LEU A 69 -13.21 30.88 -10.59
C LEU A 69 -11.99 30.72 -9.66
N GLY A 70 -11.12 31.73 -9.63
CA GLY A 70 -9.93 31.71 -8.78
C GLY A 70 -8.83 30.75 -9.25
N PRO A 71 -8.05 30.13 -8.33
CA PRO A 71 -6.92 29.25 -8.65
C PRO A 71 -7.31 27.89 -9.25
N ILE A 72 -8.60 27.68 -9.43
CA ILE A 72 -9.21 26.45 -9.93
C ILE A 72 -9.69 26.75 -11.35
N SER A 73 -8.90 26.36 -12.35
CA SER A 73 -9.36 26.40 -13.74
C SER A 73 -10.15 25.13 -14.02
N ILE A 74 -11.49 25.25 -14.01
CA ILE A 74 -12.42 24.16 -14.31
C ILE A 74 -12.61 24.12 -15.83
N PHE A 75 -11.94 23.18 -16.49
CA PHE A 75 -12.24 22.83 -17.89
C PHE A 75 -13.26 21.70 -17.90
N LYS A 76 -14.03 21.56 -18.99
CA LYS A 76 -15.17 20.62 -19.08
C LYS A 76 -14.89 19.18 -18.61
N ASN A 77 -13.63 18.71 -18.66
CA ASN A 77 -13.24 17.36 -18.26
C ASN A 77 -12.07 17.28 -17.25
N HIS A 78 -11.44 18.40 -16.87
CA HIS A 78 -10.25 18.39 -15.99
C HIS A 78 -10.22 19.62 -15.08
N VAL A 79 -9.91 19.39 -13.81
CA VAL A 79 -9.67 20.45 -12.82
C VAL A 79 -8.17 20.54 -12.60
N ILE A 80 -7.58 21.67 -13.00
CA ILE A 80 -6.16 21.95 -12.76
C ILE A 80 -6.07 22.92 -11.59
N PHE A 81 -5.36 22.51 -10.55
CA PHE A 81 -5.08 23.34 -9.39
C PHE A 81 -3.72 24.02 -9.57
N ARG A 82 -3.71 25.34 -9.82
CA ARG A 82 -2.47 26.10 -10.03
C ARG A 82 -1.87 26.66 -8.74
N SER A 83 -2.52 26.44 -7.61
CA SER A 83 -2.15 26.94 -6.28
C SER A 83 -2.36 25.83 -5.25
N PRO A 84 -1.68 25.84 -4.09
CA PRO A 84 -2.00 24.96 -2.98
C PRO A 84 -3.48 25.08 -2.60
N VAL A 85 -4.20 23.97 -2.61
CA VAL A 85 -5.64 23.92 -2.32
C VAL A 85 -5.86 23.06 -1.08
N VAL A 86 -6.70 23.54 -0.17
CA VAL A 86 -7.08 22.81 1.03
C VAL A 86 -8.49 22.27 0.83
N PHE A 87 -8.65 20.96 0.92
CA PHE A 87 -9.95 20.31 0.89
C PHE A 87 -10.47 20.15 2.32
N LYS A 88 -11.70 20.59 2.58
CA LYS A 88 -12.31 20.51 3.91
C LYS A 88 -12.74 19.08 4.28
N ASP A 89 -13.32 18.37 3.32
CA ASP A 89 -13.94 17.04 3.53
C ASP A 89 -13.23 15.94 2.72
N GLY A 90 -11.96 16.14 2.39
CA GLY A 90 -11.18 15.24 1.54
C GLY A 90 -11.41 15.43 0.04
N LEU A 91 -10.64 14.71 -0.78
CA LEU A 91 -10.71 14.76 -2.24
C LEU A 91 -11.36 13.48 -2.76
N ILE A 92 -12.54 13.61 -3.38
CA ILE A 92 -13.22 12.50 -4.06
C ILE A 92 -13.06 12.73 -5.56
N ALA A 93 -12.44 11.76 -6.24
CA ALA A 93 -12.21 11.82 -7.69
C ALA A 93 -12.27 10.42 -8.30
N ASN A 94 -12.78 10.30 -9.53
CA ASN A 94 -12.83 9.02 -10.25
C ASN A 94 -11.43 8.50 -10.62
N LYS A 95 -10.50 9.41 -10.87
CA LYS A 95 -9.10 9.10 -11.20
C LYS A 95 -8.21 10.20 -10.67
N ILE A 96 -7.22 9.82 -9.87
CA ILE A 96 -6.10 10.67 -9.48
C ILE A 96 -4.89 10.08 -10.20
N SER A 97 -4.29 10.85 -11.10
CA SER A 97 -3.14 10.40 -11.89
C SER A 97 -2.25 11.59 -12.20
N SER A 98 -0.95 11.39 -12.08
CA SER A 98 0.07 12.42 -12.34
C SER A 98 0.56 12.41 -13.80
N GLY A 99 -0.22 11.83 -14.72
CA GLY A 99 0.20 11.65 -16.12
C GLY A 99 1.46 10.77 -16.19
N ASP A 100 2.55 11.31 -16.75
CA ASP A 100 3.83 10.63 -16.91
C ASP A 100 4.80 10.81 -15.72
N GLN A 101 4.42 11.60 -14.71
CA GLN A 101 5.25 11.89 -13.54
C GLN A 101 4.80 11.11 -12.30
N SER A 102 5.64 11.08 -11.26
CA SER A 102 5.30 10.46 -9.98
C SER A 102 4.29 11.31 -9.21
N LEU A 103 3.22 10.67 -8.74
CA LEU A 103 2.27 11.28 -7.82
C LEU A 103 2.86 11.28 -6.40
N ASN A 104 3.30 12.43 -5.92
CA ASN A 104 3.80 12.58 -4.55
C ASN A 104 2.67 13.04 -3.61
N ILE A 105 2.43 12.28 -2.54
CA ILE A 105 1.46 12.61 -1.49
C ILE A 105 2.23 12.67 -0.18
N GLN A 106 2.36 13.86 0.39
CA GLN A 106 3.04 14.09 1.66
C GLN A 106 2.05 14.65 2.68
N SER A 107 2.07 14.10 3.90
CA SER A 107 1.25 14.59 5.00
C SER A 107 2.00 14.40 6.31
N ASP A 108 1.84 15.35 7.23
CA ASP A 108 2.32 15.24 8.61
C ASP A 108 1.38 14.37 9.48
N LYS A 109 0.26 13.91 8.90
CA LYS A 109 -0.76 13.07 9.52
C LYS A 109 -1.01 11.82 8.68
N SER A 110 -1.90 10.95 9.17
CA SER A 110 -2.30 9.75 8.43
C SER A 110 -2.97 10.09 7.09
N VAL A 111 -2.52 9.44 6.02
CA VAL A 111 -3.15 9.49 4.68
C VAL A 111 -4.08 8.30 4.53
N GLN A 112 -5.31 8.52 4.08
CA GLN A 112 -6.29 7.45 3.83
C GLN A 112 -6.77 7.53 2.38
N ILE A 113 -6.62 6.43 1.65
CA ILE A 113 -7.10 6.27 0.28
C ILE A 113 -8.21 5.22 0.31
N GLN A 114 -9.41 5.60 -0.12
CA GLN A 114 -10.56 4.72 -0.15
C GLN A 114 -11.07 4.62 -1.58
N SER A 115 -11.36 3.40 -2.04
CA SER A 115 -11.93 3.13 -3.35
C SER A 115 -13.05 2.10 -3.23
N GLY A 116 -14.24 2.44 -3.71
CA GLY A 116 -15.40 1.55 -3.69
C GLY A 116 -16.71 2.27 -3.35
N SER A 117 -17.75 1.49 -3.13
CA SER A 117 -19.07 1.97 -2.74
C SER A 117 -19.25 1.95 -1.21
N GLU A 118 -20.43 2.38 -0.76
CA GLU A 118 -20.83 2.38 0.65
C GLU A 118 -20.66 1.00 1.33
N TYR A 119 -20.84 -0.10 0.60
CA TYR A 119 -20.84 -1.47 1.13
C TYR A 119 -19.57 -2.28 0.84
N LYS A 120 -18.82 -1.92 -0.20
CA LYS A 120 -17.53 -2.55 -0.54
C LYS A 120 -16.53 -1.48 -0.84
N HIS A 121 -15.60 -1.26 0.08
CA HIS A 121 -14.52 -0.31 -0.10
C HIS A 121 -13.18 -0.94 0.28
N SER A 122 -12.19 -0.78 -0.59
CA SER A 122 -10.80 -1.00 -0.27
C SER A 122 -10.26 0.28 0.37
N LYS A 123 -9.62 0.15 1.53
CA LYS A 123 -9.03 1.26 2.28
C LYS A 123 -7.55 1.01 2.49
N LEU A 124 -6.71 1.95 2.06
CA LEU A 124 -5.28 1.99 2.33
C LEU A 124 -5.00 3.16 3.26
N THR A 125 -4.41 2.88 4.43
CA THR A 125 -4.04 3.88 5.44
C THR A 125 -2.54 3.87 5.61
N ILE A 126 -1.91 5.04 5.48
CA ILE A 126 -0.49 5.25 5.72
C ILE A 126 -0.40 6.18 6.92
N ASP A 127 0.23 5.73 8.00
CA ASP A 127 0.44 6.51 9.22
C ASP A 127 1.91 6.49 9.65
N GLN A 128 2.20 7.05 10.82
CA GLN A 128 3.56 7.11 11.38
C GLN A 128 4.12 5.74 11.82
N HIS A 129 3.28 4.72 11.92
CA HIS A 129 3.63 3.37 12.39
C HIS A 129 3.73 2.37 11.25
N GLY A 130 3.05 2.61 10.12
CA GLY A 130 3.18 1.77 8.94
C GLY A 130 2.09 1.97 7.90
N ILE A 131 1.93 0.91 7.09
CA ILE A 131 0.96 0.85 5.99
C ILE A 131 -0.06 -0.23 6.33
N HIS A 132 -1.33 0.18 6.48
CA HIS A 132 -2.46 -0.69 6.79
C HIS A 132 -3.41 -0.77 5.59
N ALA A 133 -3.60 -1.95 5.03
CA ALA A 133 -4.55 -2.19 3.94
C ALA A 133 -5.74 -3.02 4.43
N ASN A 134 -6.95 -2.57 4.15
CA ASN A 134 -8.20 -3.30 4.33
C ASN A 134 -8.86 -3.48 2.95
N CYS A 135 -8.74 -4.69 2.39
CA CYS A 135 -9.23 -5.03 1.07
C CYS A 135 -9.44 -6.55 0.95
N GLU A 136 -10.25 -6.98 -0.01
CA GLU A 136 -10.46 -8.42 -0.30
C GLU A 136 -9.17 -9.05 -0.87
N GLN A 137 -8.42 -8.30 -1.68
CA GLN A 137 -7.18 -8.75 -2.30
C GLN A 137 -6.10 -7.66 -2.23
N PHE A 138 -4.87 -8.04 -1.85
CA PHE A 138 -3.69 -7.18 -1.85
C PHE A 138 -2.56 -7.84 -2.63
N GLN A 139 -2.03 -7.17 -3.64
CA GLN A 139 -1.02 -7.73 -4.54
C GLN A 139 0.13 -6.75 -4.73
N ILE A 140 1.36 -7.27 -4.63
CA ILE A 140 2.60 -6.57 -4.93
C ILE A 140 3.20 -7.21 -6.19
N ASN A 141 3.48 -6.38 -7.19
CA ASN A 141 4.08 -6.78 -8.45
C ASN A 141 5.47 -6.19 -8.61
N ASP A 142 6.33 -6.91 -9.32
CA ASP A 142 7.59 -6.38 -9.83
C ASP A 142 7.36 -5.42 -11.01
N ARG A 143 8.40 -4.68 -11.41
CA ARG A 143 8.44 -3.78 -12.58
C ARG A 143 8.03 -4.45 -13.88
N THR A 144 8.25 -5.76 -13.99
CA THR A 144 7.84 -6.58 -15.14
C THR A 144 6.35 -6.93 -15.14
N GLY A 145 5.63 -6.64 -14.06
CA GLY A 145 4.23 -7.00 -13.85
C GLY A 145 4.03 -8.40 -13.23
N SER A 146 5.11 -9.14 -13.00
CA SER A 146 5.08 -10.43 -12.31
C SER A 146 4.68 -10.28 -10.85
N LYS A 147 3.86 -11.22 -10.33
CA LYS A 147 3.44 -11.20 -8.92
C LYS A 147 4.62 -11.54 -8.02
N LEU A 148 4.80 -10.79 -6.94
CA LEU A 148 5.76 -11.10 -5.88
C LEU A 148 5.05 -11.62 -4.63
N VAL A 149 3.98 -10.93 -4.23
CA VAL A 149 3.14 -11.31 -3.09
C VAL A 149 1.69 -11.07 -3.47
N ALA A 150 0.82 -12.04 -3.19
CA ALA A 150 -0.62 -11.91 -3.32
C ALA A 150 -1.30 -12.43 -2.07
N ILE A 151 -2.13 -11.59 -1.46
CA ILE A 151 -2.89 -11.89 -0.26
C ILE A 151 -4.36 -11.81 -0.65
N ASP A 152 -5.10 -12.87 -0.36
CA ASP A 152 -6.56 -12.96 -0.52
C ASP A 152 -7.17 -13.36 0.84
N SER A 153 -8.49 -13.33 0.93
CA SER A 153 -9.31 -13.82 2.04
C SER A 153 -8.97 -15.22 2.55
N SER A 154 -8.40 -16.09 1.70
CA SER A 154 -8.13 -17.50 2.03
C SER A 154 -6.66 -17.85 2.21
N GLN A 155 -5.74 -17.15 1.53
CA GLN A 155 -4.33 -17.56 1.47
C GLN A 155 -3.39 -16.39 1.18
N ILE A 156 -2.16 -16.53 1.66
CA ILE A 156 -1.02 -15.68 1.35
C ILE A 156 -0.12 -16.46 0.38
N GLN A 157 0.02 -15.97 -0.84
CA GLN A 157 0.87 -16.53 -1.89
C GLN A 157 2.10 -15.65 -2.05
N VAL A 158 3.27 -16.25 -1.97
CA VAL A 158 4.57 -15.58 -2.12
C VAL A 158 5.30 -16.24 -3.31
N TYR A 159 5.60 -15.44 -4.33
CA TYR A 159 6.18 -15.86 -5.61
C TYR A 159 7.62 -15.38 -5.68
N THR A 160 8.46 -15.85 -4.76
CA THR A 160 9.89 -15.53 -4.72
C THR A 160 10.69 -16.81 -4.54
N ASP A 161 11.88 -16.85 -5.14
CA ASP A 161 12.80 -17.99 -5.00
C ASP A 161 13.38 -18.07 -3.59
N ASP A 162 13.57 -16.92 -2.93
CA ASP A 162 14.19 -16.80 -1.60
C ASP A 162 13.26 -16.07 -0.61
N LEU A 163 12.60 -16.81 0.28
CA LEU A 163 11.81 -16.25 1.37
C LEU A 163 12.55 -16.37 2.70
N SER A 164 13.06 -15.25 3.22
CA SER A 164 13.59 -15.16 4.58
C SER A 164 12.56 -14.52 5.52
N ILE A 165 12.15 -15.26 6.54
CA ILE A 165 11.26 -14.75 7.59
C ILE A 165 12.13 -14.38 8.77
N ILE A 166 12.36 -13.08 8.95
CA ILE A 166 13.13 -12.55 10.08
C ILE A 166 12.16 -12.23 11.20
N SER A 167 12.38 -12.81 12.39
CA SER A 167 11.67 -12.44 13.60
C SER A 167 12.58 -11.62 14.50
N GLU A 168 12.09 -10.48 15.00
CA GLU A 168 12.82 -9.64 15.94
C GLU A 168 13.06 -10.33 17.30
N LYS A 169 12.22 -11.32 17.62
CA LYS A 169 12.42 -12.18 18.79
C LYS A 169 13.22 -13.39 18.32
N LYS A 170 14.28 -13.78 19.05
CA LYS A 170 15.09 -15.01 18.85
C LYS A 170 14.29 -16.33 18.81
N ARG A 171 12.97 -16.24 18.82
CA ARG A 171 12.01 -17.33 18.79
C ARG A 171 10.88 -16.91 17.83
N LEU A 172 10.94 -17.43 16.60
CA LEU A 172 9.81 -17.41 15.69
C LEU A 172 8.84 -18.50 16.14
N GLU A 173 7.98 -18.18 17.11
CA GLU A 173 6.82 -19.02 17.40
C GLU A 173 5.76 -18.70 16.36
N LEU A 174 5.43 -19.68 15.52
CA LEU A 174 4.24 -19.64 14.70
C LEU A 174 3.18 -20.50 15.41
N PRO A 175 2.52 -19.98 16.47
CA PRO A 175 1.66 -20.77 17.36
C PRO A 175 0.49 -21.46 16.64
N ASN A 176 0.21 -21.08 15.40
CA ASN A 176 -0.85 -21.65 14.56
C ASN A 176 -0.37 -21.99 13.14
N LEU A 177 0.91 -22.27 12.89
CA LEU A 177 1.32 -22.86 11.61
C LEU A 177 0.91 -24.34 11.60
N VAL A 178 -0.39 -24.57 11.45
CA VAL A 178 -0.96 -25.85 11.08
C VAL A 178 -0.85 -25.93 9.57
N THR A 179 0.31 -26.37 9.10
CA THR A 179 0.49 -26.71 7.69
C THR A 179 0.14 -28.17 7.50
N ASN A 180 -0.76 -28.46 6.57
CA ASN A 180 -1.14 -29.83 6.22
C ASN A 180 0.03 -30.59 5.58
N SER A 181 0.93 -29.88 4.90
CA SER A 181 2.08 -30.48 4.23
C SER A 181 3.14 -29.43 3.92
N ILE A 182 4.40 -29.75 4.21
CA ILE A 182 5.56 -29.02 3.71
C ILE A 182 6.12 -29.84 2.55
N THR A 183 5.91 -29.37 1.32
CA THR A 183 6.39 -30.04 0.09
C THR A 183 7.40 -29.16 -0.62
N SER A 184 8.42 -29.77 -1.21
CA SER A 184 9.38 -29.09 -2.09
C SER A 184 9.54 -29.91 -3.36
N ASP A 185 9.51 -29.25 -4.52
CA ASP A 185 9.66 -29.90 -5.83
C ASP A 185 11.11 -30.35 -6.11
N LYS A 186 12.08 -29.79 -5.37
CA LYS A 186 13.50 -30.07 -5.53
C LYS A 186 14.06 -30.70 -4.26
N ASN A 187 14.44 -29.85 -3.30
CA ASN A 187 15.08 -30.23 -2.06
C ASN A 187 14.37 -29.56 -0.88
N LEU A 188 14.10 -30.32 0.18
CA LEU A 188 13.63 -29.81 1.45
C LEU A 188 14.69 -30.09 2.51
N SER A 189 15.34 -29.06 3.03
CA SER A 189 16.30 -29.15 4.12
C SER A 189 15.72 -28.53 5.39
N LEU A 190 15.75 -29.28 6.48
CA LEU A 190 15.43 -28.79 7.82
C LEU A 190 16.73 -28.85 8.63
N SER A 191 17.34 -27.70 8.92
CA SER A 191 18.59 -27.61 9.68
C SER A 191 18.41 -26.77 10.95
N ALA A 192 19.19 -27.09 11.97
CA ALA A 192 19.33 -26.30 13.19
C ALA A 192 20.82 -26.07 13.43
N ASP A 193 21.31 -24.87 13.09
CA ASP A 193 22.75 -24.56 13.05
C ASP A 193 23.36 -24.43 14.45
N GLU A 194 22.71 -23.66 15.33
CA GLU A 194 23.15 -23.48 16.73
C GLU A 194 22.22 -24.20 17.74
N GLY A 195 21.36 -25.10 17.25
CA GLY A 195 20.21 -25.58 18.01
C GLY A 195 19.95 -27.08 17.94
N ARG A 196 18.77 -27.46 18.41
CA ARG A 196 18.26 -28.84 18.36
C ARG A 196 17.01 -28.90 17.51
N LEU A 197 17.01 -29.76 16.50
CA LEU A 197 15.81 -30.14 15.76
C LEU A 197 15.04 -31.22 16.53
N ILE A 198 13.75 -31.00 16.81
CA ILE A 198 12.88 -31.98 17.49
C ILE A 198 11.71 -32.29 16.58
N LEU A 199 11.55 -33.56 16.22
CA LEU A 199 10.40 -34.10 15.51
C LEU A 199 9.59 -34.92 16.52
N SER A 200 8.36 -34.49 16.84
CA SER A 200 7.50 -35.14 17.83
C SER A 200 6.07 -35.23 17.31
N SER A 201 5.38 -36.33 17.59
CA SER A 201 3.99 -36.57 17.21
C SER A 201 3.27 -37.28 18.36
N ASN A 202 1.96 -37.04 18.50
CA ASN A 202 1.11 -37.73 19.48
C ASN A 202 0.66 -39.13 19.00
N SER A 203 0.83 -39.41 17.70
CA SER A 203 0.50 -40.70 17.10
C SER A 203 1.78 -41.36 16.57
N ASN A 204 2.05 -41.22 15.29
CA ASN A 204 3.17 -41.85 14.60
C ASN A 204 4.02 -40.79 13.88
N ILE A 205 5.28 -41.15 13.63
CA ILE A 205 6.20 -40.41 12.76
C ILE A 205 6.72 -41.41 11.72
N ASP A 206 6.32 -41.23 10.47
CA ASP A 206 6.76 -42.07 9.35
C ASP A 206 7.84 -41.33 8.56
N ILE A 207 9.05 -41.88 8.56
CA ILE A 207 10.18 -41.37 7.78
C ILE A 207 10.50 -42.39 6.68
N SER A 208 10.19 -42.04 5.44
CA SER A 208 10.39 -42.91 4.28
C SER A 208 11.16 -42.19 3.19
N ALA A 209 12.14 -42.85 2.58
CA ALA A 209 12.89 -42.35 1.43
C ALA A 209 12.75 -43.30 0.24
N ARG A 210 12.72 -42.76 -0.99
CA ARG A 210 12.64 -43.56 -2.22
C ARG A 210 13.96 -44.20 -2.62
N GLN A 211 15.08 -43.64 -2.19
CA GLN A 211 16.42 -44.09 -2.58
C GLN A 211 17.23 -44.50 -1.36
N THR A 212 17.69 -43.53 -0.57
CA THR A 212 18.54 -43.76 0.61
C THR A 212 18.02 -42.98 1.81
N LEU A 213 18.23 -43.55 3.00
CA LEU A 213 17.94 -42.91 4.29
C LEU A 213 19.17 -43.10 5.20
N ASP A 214 19.93 -42.02 5.37
CA ASP A 214 21.18 -42.04 6.13
C ASP A 214 21.01 -41.29 7.45
N PHE A 215 21.41 -41.94 8.55
CA PHE A 215 21.51 -41.32 9.86
C PHE A 215 22.99 -41.18 10.23
N VAL A 216 23.51 -39.95 10.18
CA VAL A 216 24.91 -39.65 10.50
C VAL A 216 24.96 -38.84 11.79
N ALA A 217 25.47 -39.46 12.85
CA ALA A 217 25.68 -38.81 14.14
C ALA A 217 26.83 -39.48 14.90
N ASN A 218 27.39 -38.77 15.88
CA ASN A 218 28.38 -39.34 16.80
C ASN A 218 27.74 -40.38 17.75
N ASP A 219 26.48 -40.18 18.10
CA ASP A 219 25.70 -41.09 18.95
C ASP A 219 24.25 -41.15 18.44
N ILE A 220 23.73 -42.38 18.32
CA ILE A 220 22.36 -42.65 17.88
C ILE A 220 21.69 -43.50 18.95
N VAL A 221 20.82 -42.87 19.74
CA VAL A 221 20.09 -43.54 20.82
C VAL A 221 18.65 -43.82 20.39
N ILE A 222 18.34 -45.08 20.12
CA ILE A 222 16.99 -45.53 19.76
C ILE A 222 16.33 -46.14 21.00
N LYS A 223 15.30 -45.45 21.53
CA LYS A 223 14.50 -45.93 22.67
C LYS A 223 13.16 -46.44 22.16
N ALA A 224 13.05 -47.75 21.96
CA ALA A 224 11.83 -48.40 21.52
C ALA A 224 11.65 -49.75 22.22
N HIS A 225 10.40 -50.21 22.34
CA HIS A 225 10.11 -51.55 22.88
C HIS A 225 10.56 -52.67 21.94
N THR A 226 10.54 -52.42 20.63
CA THR A 226 10.95 -53.39 19.61
C THR A 226 11.56 -52.65 18.43
N ILE A 227 12.68 -53.17 17.92
CA ILE A 227 13.33 -52.69 16.71
C ILE A 227 13.25 -53.82 15.68
N ARG A 228 12.71 -53.52 14.49
CA ARG A 228 12.58 -54.47 13.38
C ARG A 228 13.42 -54.00 12.20
N LEU A 229 14.38 -54.82 11.80
CA LEU A 229 15.19 -54.60 10.61
C LEU A 229 14.78 -55.67 9.59
N GLN A 230 13.96 -55.28 8.62
CA GLN A 230 13.41 -56.18 7.60
C GLN A 230 14.11 -55.94 6.26
N ASN A 231 15.37 -56.39 6.16
CA ASN A 231 16.16 -56.31 4.93
C ASN A 231 16.78 -57.68 4.63
N GLU A 232 17.00 -57.99 3.34
CA GLU A 232 17.70 -59.22 2.93
C GLU A 232 19.15 -59.24 3.40
N HIS A 233 19.78 -58.06 3.44
CA HIS A 233 21.16 -57.88 3.87
C HIS A 233 21.25 -56.77 4.92
N ILE A 234 21.95 -57.05 6.00
CA ILE A 234 22.29 -56.07 7.05
C ILE A 234 23.82 -56.09 7.19
N TYR A 235 24.44 -54.94 6.90
CA TYR A 235 25.88 -54.77 6.95
C TYR A 235 26.27 -54.02 8.21
N PHE A 236 27.22 -54.57 8.96
CA PHE A 236 27.86 -53.88 10.07
C PHE A 236 29.32 -53.65 9.73
N GLU A 237 29.59 -52.51 9.10
CA GLU A 237 30.94 -52.11 8.73
C GLU A 237 31.72 -51.74 10.01
N LYS A 238 32.75 -52.52 10.36
CA LYS A 238 33.63 -52.34 11.53
C LYS A 238 33.10 -52.90 12.86
N LEU A 239 32.43 -54.05 12.84
CA LEU A 239 32.29 -54.86 14.06
C LEU A 239 33.67 -55.18 14.62
N ARG A 240 33.80 -55.20 15.95
CA ARG A 240 35.00 -55.71 16.62
C ARG A 240 35.06 -57.22 16.38
N PHE A 241 36.19 -57.68 15.87
CA PHE A 241 36.47 -59.10 15.68
C PHE A 241 37.41 -59.58 16.77
N PHE A 242 36.97 -60.57 17.56
CA PHE A 242 37.81 -61.23 18.54
C PHE A 242 38.21 -62.59 17.97
N ASP A 243 39.46 -62.68 17.49
CA ASP A 243 40.10 -63.94 17.15
C ASP A 243 41.39 -64.06 17.97
N ARG A 244 41.28 -64.71 19.14
CA ARG A 244 42.45 -65.03 19.98
C ARG A 244 43.03 -66.41 19.70
N ALA A 245 42.53 -67.14 18.70
CA ALA A 245 43.03 -68.48 18.41
C ALA A 245 44.20 -68.43 17.41
N LYS A 246 45.42 -68.70 17.91
CA LYS A 246 46.50 -69.31 17.10
C LYS A 246 46.03 -70.70 16.63
N ALA A 247 45.07 -70.76 15.71
CA ALA A 247 44.65 -72.01 15.08
C ALA A 247 45.55 -72.28 13.85
N PRO A 248 46.04 -73.52 13.66
CA PRO A 248 46.94 -73.86 12.57
C PRO A 248 46.24 -73.72 11.21
N ILE A 249 47.05 -73.40 10.20
CA ILE A 249 46.73 -72.87 8.86
C ILE A 249 45.80 -73.77 7.99
N VAL A 250 45.37 -74.94 8.46
CA VAL A 250 44.73 -75.98 7.63
C VAL A 250 43.20 -75.84 7.51
N ALA A 251 42.52 -74.97 8.28
CA ALA A 251 41.06 -74.82 8.26
C ALA A 251 40.58 -73.44 7.75
N ARG A 252 41.19 -72.92 6.67
CA ARG A 252 40.89 -71.58 6.12
C ARG A 252 39.84 -71.53 5.00
N SER A 253 39.02 -72.58 4.79
CA SER A 253 38.13 -72.65 3.62
C SER A 253 36.65 -72.33 3.85
N SER A 254 36.19 -72.05 5.07
CA SER A 254 34.81 -71.59 5.31
C SER A 254 34.61 -71.03 6.72
N GLN A 255 35.16 -69.85 6.99
CA GLN A 255 34.94 -69.18 8.28
C GLN A 255 33.65 -68.35 8.20
N SER A 256 32.51 -69.00 8.44
CA SER A 256 31.28 -68.28 8.80
C SER A 256 31.46 -67.68 10.19
N TYR A 257 31.36 -66.37 10.31
CA TYR A 257 31.40 -65.68 11.60
C TYR A 257 29.99 -65.54 12.15
N SER A 258 29.86 -65.67 13.47
CA SER A 258 28.62 -65.42 14.20
C SER A 258 28.67 -64.05 14.86
N VAL A 259 27.52 -63.36 14.91
CA VAL A 259 27.37 -62.10 15.65
C VAL A 259 26.96 -62.46 17.08
N CYS A 260 27.78 -62.05 18.05
CA CYS A 260 27.59 -62.33 19.46
C CYS A 260 27.10 -61.06 20.17
N ILE A 261 26.17 -61.23 21.10
CA ILE A 261 25.62 -60.16 21.93
C ILE A 261 25.86 -60.52 23.39
N CYS A 262 26.58 -59.67 24.10
CA CYS A 262 26.87 -59.81 25.53
C CYS A 262 25.68 -59.37 26.40
N GLU A 263 25.66 -59.76 27.67
CA GLU A 263 24.66 -59.30 28.64
C GLU A 263 24.70 -57.76 28.85
N ASN A 264 25.84 -57.12 28.63
CA ASN A 264 26.00 -55.66 28.68
C ASN A 264 25.54 -54.96 27.37
N GLY A 265 25.10 -55.70 26.35
CA GLY A 265 24.67 -55.17 25.06
C GLY A 265 25.80 -54.92 24.05
N LEU A 266 27.06 -55.26 24.37
CA LEU A 266 28.16 -55.20 23.41
C LEU A 266 27.93 -56.22 22.29
N VAL A 267 28.03 -55.75 21.04
CA VAL A 267 27.91 -56.59 19.83
C VAL A 267 29.28 -56.73 19.17
N PHE A 268 29.68 -57.97 18.88
CA PHE A 268 30.95 -58.27 18.24
C PHE A 268 30.82 -59.50 17.33
N ALA A 269 31.81 -59.74 16.49
CA ALA A 269 31.86 -60.90 15.60
C ALA A 269 32.96 -61.89 16.05
N ALA A 270 32.62 -63.18 16.12
CA ALA A 270 33.56 -64.24 16.47
C ALA A 270 33.17 -65.58 15.81
N ILE A 271 34.12 -66.51 15.75
CA ILE A 271 33.91 -67.86 15.21
C ILE A 271 33.01 -68.68 16.17
N ASP A 272 33.23 -68.53 17.48
CA ASP A 272 32.42 -69.15 18.52
C ASP A 272 32.19 -68.16 19.68
N CYS A 273 30.94 -67.75 19.87
CA CYS A 273 30.53 -66.83 20.92
C CYS A 273 30.79 -67.37 22.33
N ARG A 274 30.78 -68.70 22.53
CA ARG A 274 30.96 -69.30 23.87
C ARG A 274 32.39 -69.20 24.37
N GLN A 275 33.37 -69.26 23.46
CA GLN A 275 34.79 -69.19 23.82
C GLN A 275 35.25 -67.76 24.14
N HIS A 276 34.54 -66.75 23.62
CA HIS A 276 34.87 -65.32 23.80
C HIS A 276 33.95 -64.63 24.82
N ALA A 277 33.28 -65.40 25.70
CA ALA A 277 32.43 -64.85 26.76
C ALA A 277 33.20 -63.97 27.78
N PHE A 278 34.52 -64.15 27.91
CA PHE A 278 35.36 -63.29 28.75
C PHE A 278 35.57 -61.90 28.17
N ASP A 279 35.54 -61.75 26.84
CA ASP A 279 35.71 -60.47 26.16
C ASP A 279 34.45 -59.57 26.28
N CYS A 280 33.36 -60.10 26.85
CA CYS A 280 32.17 -59.33 27.24
C CYS A 280 32.35 -58.48 28.52
N ARG A 281 33.48 -58.61 29.24
CA ARG A 281 33.73 -57.89 30.50
C ARG A 281 34.57 -56.61 30.34
N GLU A 282 35.17 -56.39 29.17
CA GLU A 282 35.91 -55.15 28.83
C GLU A 282 35.01 -54.16 28.08
#